data_AF-A0A7X6VA81-F1
#
_entry.id   AF-A0A7X6VA81-F1
#
_cell.length_a   1.000
_cell.length_b   1.000
_cell.length_c   1.000
_cell.angle_alpha   90.00
_cell.angle_beta   90.00
_cell.angle_gamma   90.00
#
_symmetry.space_group_name_H-M   'P 1'
#
loop_
_entity.id
_entity.type
_entity.pdbx_description
1 polymer ?
#
loop_
_entity_poly.entity_id
_entity_poly.type
_entity_poly.pdbx_seq_one_letter_code
_entity_poly.pdbx_strand_id
1 'polypeptide(L)'
;TYNQYLTPYVTMPFPHWADDAADVAGLRREMSLALINGASLWWFDMWGGYYQTEVIFDNFRLMSEIWDEYAGKQEKSVAEIAMVIDPDGCYYLHPTDSDRNAWKNGMQEDSFLHGIRDKLNRVGAPYDIISFNDIAEMPDFERYKLVVFCTPFEIDQRKLEQLNKHVLRDNRHIVWLYAPGISDGSNWVPEQMQKLAGVEFGTPGVNRVDKESWQSVHVATPKDLTIDLLKELAAQSGVNIYCEEQTPVYANTRLLAVHSAEGGKIRIKLPRPVKTVLEVFSKTVITCDASGFEYDFPTPGTCLFDLEAK
;
A
#
# COMPACT_ATOMS: atom_id res chain seq x y z
N THR A 1 25.16 10.13 -1.52
CA THR A 1 25.06 11.25 -2.50
C THR A 1 24.52 12.58 -1.94
N TYR A 2 24.28 12.71 -0.64
CA TYR A 2 23.65 13.87 -0.01
C TYR A 2 24.55 15.13 0.09
N ASN A 3 24.06 16.29 -0.36
CA ASN A 3 24.71 17.59 -0.12
C ASN A 3 24.15 18.29 1.12
N GLN A 4 24.81 18.11 2.28
CA GLN A 4 24.45 18.80 3.52
C GLN A 4 24.94 20.25 3.61
N TYR A 5 25.85 20.66 2.73
CA TYR A 5 26.55 21.94 2.79
C TYR A 5 25.97 22.91 1.76
N LEU A 6 24.99 23.70 2.18
CA LEU A 6 24.40 24.75 1.34
C LEU A 6 25.40 25.87 1.06
N THR A 7 26.24 26.16 2.05
CA THR A 7 27.39 27.09 1.93
C THR A 7 28.53 26.59 2.81
N PRO A 8 29.74 27.15 2.72
CA PRO A 8 30.82 26.87 3.66
C PRO A 8 30.50 27.15 5.14
N TYR A 9 29.42 27.88 5.42
CA TYR A 9 29.02 28.30 6.77
C TYR A 9 27.66 27.75 7.21
N VAL A 10 26.90 27.12 6.31
CA VAL A 10 25.54 26.65 6.56
C VAL A 10 25.46 25.18 6.19
N THR A 11 25.29 24.36 7.20
CA THR A 11 24.97 22.94 7.08
C THR A 11 23.51 22.75 7.48
N MET A 12 22.74 22.08 6.64
CA MET A 12 21.40 21.66 6.99
C MET A 12 21.40 20.14 7.09
N PRO A 13 21.15 19.53 8.26
CA PRO A 13 20.98 18.09 8.35
C PRO A 13 19.57 17.71 7.86
N PHE A 14 19.49 16.78 6.92
CA PHE A 14 18.25 16.25 6.38
C PHE A 14 18.36 14.72 6.28
N PRO A 15 17.26 13.97 6.45
CA PRO A 15 17.25 12.53 6.22
C PRO A 15 17.71 12.20 4.80
N HIS A 16 18.64 11.26 4.67
CA HIS A 16 19.19 10.82 3.39
C HIS A 16 19.47 9.32 3.40
N TRP A 17 19.59 8.74 2.21
CA TRP A 17 20.03 7.35 2.05
C TRP A 17 21.51 7.21 2.37
N ALA A 18 21.88 6.04 2.90
CA ALA A 18 23.20 5.83 3.51
C ALA A 18 24.35 5.83 2.48
N ASP A 19 24.10 5.31 1.29
CA ASP A 19 25.08 5.14 0.22
C ASP A 19 24.41 5.09 -1.17
N ASP A 20 25.24 5.03 -2.20
CA ASP A 20 24.81 4.99 -3.60
C ASP A 20 23.93 3.77 -3.92
N ALA A 21 24.10 2.63 -3.21
CA ALA A 21 23.27 1.45 -3.42
C ALA A 21 21.85 1.68 -2.90
N ALA A 22 21.72 2.25 -1.69
CA ALA A 22 20.44 2.68 -1.14
C ALA A 22 19.80 3.79 -1.99
N ASP A 23 20.60 4.72 -2.51
CA ASP A 23 20.14 5.75 -3.44
C ASP A 23 19.52 5.13 -4.71
N VAL A 24 20.25 4.23 -5.38
CA VAL A 24 19.75 3.53 -6.59
C VAL A 24 18.49 2.72 -6.29
N ALA A 25 18.47 1.96 -5.20
CA ALA A 25 17.31 1.16 -4.81
C ALA A 25 16.07 2.03 -4.60
N GLY A 26 16.24 3.18 -3.93
CA GLY A 26 15.19 4.16 -3.71
C GLY A 26 14.70 4.82 -5.01
N LEU A 27 15.60 5.35 -5.83
CA LEU A 27 15.27 5.95 -7.12
C LEU A 27 14.50 4.98 -8.03
N ARG A 28 14.96 3.72 -8.12
CA ARG A 28 14.27 2.68 -8.90
C ARG A 28 12.89 2.36 -8.35
N ARG A 29 12.71 2.37 -7.02
CA ARG A 29 11.40 2.17 -6.36
C ARG A 29 10.42 3.27 -6.74
N GLU A 30 10.81 4.52 -6.63
CA GLU A 30 9.93 5.65 -6.93
C GLU A 30 9.55 5.69 -8.42
N MET A 31 10.50 5.42 -9.33
CA MET A 31 10.18 5.31 -10.76
C MET A 31 9.24 4.15 -11.05
N SER A 32 9.48 2.99 -10.46
CA SER A 32 8.64 1.81 -10.66
C SER A 32 7.22 2.05 -10.17
N LEU A 33 7.07 2.69 -9.01
CA LEU A 33 5.77 3.10 -8.47
C LEU A 33 5.05 4.06 -9.41
N ALA A 34 5.76 5.06 -9.96
CA ALA A 34 5.20 6.02 -10.90
C ALA A 34 4.74 5.36 -12.21
N LEU A 35 5.57 4.49 -12.80
CA LEU A 35 5.22 3.73 -14.00
C LEU A 35 4.01 2.82 -13.77
N ILE A 36 3.95 2.14 -12.62
CA ILE A 36 2.87 1.21 -12.30
C ILE A 36 1.53 1.92 -12.13
N ASN A 37 1.54 3.07 -11.45
CA ASN A 37 0.33 3.86 -11.18
C ASN A 37 -0.01 4.86 -12.29
N GLY A 38 0.79 4.95 -13.36
CA GLY A 38 0.60 5.94 -14.42
C GLY A 38 0.75 7.39 -13.94
N ALA A 39 1.59 7.62 -12.92
CA ALA A 39 1.83 8.94 -12.34
C ALA A 39 3.05 9.62 -13.00
N SER A 40 2.98 10.94 -13.17
CA SER A 40 4.15 11.74 -13.58
C SER A 40 5.16 11.82 -12.45
N LEU A 41 6.45 11.79 -12.80
CA LEU A 41 7.54 11.83 -11.84
C LEU A 41 8.56 12.92 -12.21
N TRP A 42 9.05 13.64 -11.20
CA TRP A 42 10.12 14.62 -11.35
C TRP A 42 11.15 14.45 -10.24
N TRP A 43 12.42 14.35 -10.62
CA TRP A 43 13.55 14.26 -9.69
C TRP A 43 13.95 15.64 -9.22
N PHE A 44 13.52 15.99 -8.00
CA PHE A 44 13.78 17.29 -7.42
C PHE A 44 15.16 17.33 -6.75
N ASP A 45 16.11 18.06 -7.33
CA ASP A 45 17.43 18.33 -6.75
C ASP A 45 17.38 19.60 -5.90
N MET A 46 17.05 19.45 -4.62
CA MET A 46 16.81 20.57 -3.71
C MET A 46 18.11 21.34 -3.43
N TRP A 47 18.20 22.58 -3.93
CA TRP A 47 19.38 23.47 -3.87
C TRP A 47 20.63 22.97 -4.62
N GLY A 48 20.54 21.85 -5.33
CA GLY A 48 21.63 21.30 -6.12
C GLY A 48 22.57 20.39 -5.32
N GLY A 49 23.01 19.30 -5.97
CA GLY A 49 24.08 18.46 -5.46
C GLY A 49 23.64 17.13 -4.84
N TYR A 50 22.37 16.73 -4.98
CA TYR A 50 21.87 15.45 -4.42
C TYR A 50 22.26 14.23 -5.26
N TYR A 51 22.74 14.42 -6.49
CA TYR A 51 22.95 13.34 -7.47
C TYR A 51 24.32 13.41 -8.15
N GLN A 52 25.40 13.46 -7.37
CA GLN A 52 26.73 13.84 -7.90
C GLN A 52 27.62 12.67 -8.30
N THR A 53 27.26 11.43 -7.98
CA THR A 53 28.12 10.27 -8.26
C THR A 53 27.83 9.68 -9.63
N GLU A 54 28.86 9.10 -10.27
CA GLU A 54 28.75 8.47 -11.59
C GLU A 54 27.70 7.35 -11.59
N VAL A 55 27.65 6.55 -10.51
CA VAL A 55 26.66 5.48 -10.30
C VAL A 55 25.22 6.01 -10.43
N ILE A 56 24.94 7.18 -9.86
CA ILE A 56 23.60 7.78 -9.91
C ILE A 56 23.28 8.31 -11.31
N PHE A 57 24.23 8.96 -11.97
CA PHE A 57 24.04 9.43 -13.35
C PHE A 57 23.82 8.28 -14.33
N ASP A 58 24.56 7.19 -14.18
CA ASP A 58 24.36 5.99 -15.00
C ASP A 58 22.99 5.36 -14.75
N ASN A 59 22.55 5.31 -13.48
CA ASN A 59 21.22 4.85 -13.14
C ASN A 59 20.13 5.78 -13.71
N PHE A 60 20.31 7.11 -13.69
CA PHE A 60 19.39 8.04 -14.34
C PHE A 60 19.31 7.87 -15.85
N ARG A 61 20.44 7.60 -16.52
CA ARG A 61 20.44 7.31 -17.96
C ARG A 61 19.60 6.08 -18.25
N LEU A 62 19.83 4.98 -17.53
CA LEU A 62 19.04 3.76 -17.65
C LEU A 62 17.54 4.01 -17.35
N MET A 63 17.24 4.72 -16.27
CA MET A 63 15.87 5.06 -15.90
C MET A 63 15.16 5.93 -16.94
N SER A 64 15.88 6.85 -17.60
CA SER A 64 15.33 7.64 -18.70
C SER A 64 14.98 6.76 -19.91
N GLU A 65 15.84 5.83 -20.29
CA GLU A 65 15.57 4.89 -21.39
C GLU A 65 14.33 4.03 -21.10
N ILE A 66 14.23 3.51 -19.87
CA ILE A 66 13.06 2.74 -19.42
C ILE A 66 11.81 3.61 -19.41
N TRP A 67 11.92 4.85 -18.93
CA TRP A 67 10.78 5.78 -18.90
C TRP A 67 10.24 6.05 -20.30
N ASP A 68 11.12 6.30 -21.27
CA ASP A 68 10.71 6.52 -22.68
C ASP A 68 9.99 5.30 -23.28
N GLU A 69 10.35 4.09 -22.86
CA GLU A 69 9.69 2.85 -23.33
C GLU A 69 8.36 2.58 -22.64
N TYR A 70 8.25 2.82 -21.33
CA TYR A 70 7.11 2.35 -20.51
C TYR A 70 6.11 3.45 -20.15
N ALA A 71 6.52 4.71 -20.06
CA ALA A 71 5.63 5.80 -19.66
C ALA A 71 4.52 6.04 -20.68
N GLY A 72 3.37 6.54 -20.20
CA GLY A 72 2.20 6.84 -21.03
C GLY A 72 1.34 5.62 -21.42
N LYS A 73 1.77 4.40 -21.09
CA LYS A 73 0.94 3.19 -21.23
C LYS A 73 -0.08 3.13 -20.10
N GLN A 74 -1.37 3.01 -20.46
CA GLN A 74 -2.44 2.88 -19.48
C GLN A 74 -2.65 1.40 -19.13
N GLU A 75 -2.12 1.01 -17.98
CA GLU A 75 -2.31 -0.31 -17.39
C GLU A 75 -3.32 -0.23 -16.23
N LYS A 76 -3.99 -1.33 -15.91
CA LYS A 76 -4.97 -1.37 -14.82
C LYS A 76 -4.35 -1.92 -13.54
N SER A 77 -4.71 -1.36 -12.39
CA SER A 77 -4.34 -1.94 -11.09
C SER A 77 -4.86 -3.37 -10.99
N VAL A 78 -4.02 -4.25 -10.43
CA VAL A 78 -4.36 -5.65 -10.10
C VAL A 78 -4.47 -5.85 -8.59
N ALA A 79 -4.57 -4.76 -7.83
CA ALA A 79 -4.72 -4.81 -6.39
C ALA A 79 -6.05 -5.47 -5.99
N GLU A 80 -5.95 -6.43 -5.06
CA GLU A 80 -7.10 -7.13 -4.47
C GLU A 80 -7.33 -6.69 -3.01
N ILE A 81 -6.53 -5.73 -2.53
CA ILE A 81 -6.69 -5.07 -1.23
C ILE A 81 -7.05 -3.59 -1.49
N ALA A 82 -8.06 -3.09 -0.78
CA ALA A 82 -8.37 -1.66 -0.74
C ALA A 82 -8.19 -1.10 0.67
N MET A 83 -7.45 0.00 0.78
CA MET A 83 -7.47 0.89 1.94
C MET A 83 -8.49 1.99 1.67
N VAL A 84 -9.60 1.97 2.39
CA VAL A 84 -10.69 2.93 2.22
C VAL A 84 -10.54 4.05 3.24
N ILE A 85 -10.42 5.27 2.72
CA ILE A 85 -10.43 6.49 3.51
C ILE A 85 -11.77 7.18 3.33
N ASP A 86 -12.49 7.40 4.43
CA ASP A 86 -13.69 8.23 4.43
C ASP A 86 -13.30 9.67 4.77
N PRO A 87 -13.40 10.63 3.81
CA PRO A 87 -13.07 12.02 4.07
C PRO A 87 -13.89 12.63 5.22
N ASP A 88 -15.15 12.22 5.39
CA ASP A 88 -15.99 12.74 6.47
C ASP A 88 -15.51 12.20 7.82
N GLY A 89 -15.13 10.92 7.85
CA GLY A 89 -14.53 10.28 9.00
C GLY A 89 -13.22 10.94 9.46
N CYS A 90 -12.45 11.49 8.53
CA CYS A 90 -11.21 12.21 8.85
C CYS A 90 -11.45 13.48 9.68
N TYR A 91 -12.64 14.12 9.61
CA TYR A 91 -12.95 15.30 10.45
C TYR A 91 -13.01 14.98 11.95
N TYR A 92 -13.17 13.71 12.31
CA TYR A 92 -13.22 13.25 13.71
C TYR A 92 -11.83 12.88 14.26
N LEU A 93 -10.80 12.91 13.42
CA LEU A 93 -9.43 12.70 13.86
C LEU A 93 -8.82 14.04 14.29
N HIS A 94 -8.22 14.05 15.47
CA HIS A 94 -7.44 15.21 15.93
C HIS A 94 -6.02 15.17 15.33
N PRO A 95 -5.56 16.24 14.66
CA PRO A 95 -4.18 16.34 14.20
C PRO A 95 -3.21 16.39 15.39
N THR A 96 -2.09 15.69 15.23
CA THR A 96 -1.23 15.17 16.29
C THR A 96 -0.36 16.15 17.07
N ASP A 97 -0.44 17.47 16.87
CA ASP A 97 0.55 18.37 17.47
C ASP A 97 0.30 18.73 18.95
N SER A 98 -0.80 18.27 19.57
CA SER A 98 -1.16 18.74 20.93
C SER A 98 -1.34 17.71 22.05
N ASP A 99 -1.32 16.39 21.82
CA ASP A 99 -1.58 15.41 22.90
C ASP A 99 -0.57 14.24 23.01
N ARG A 100 0.33 14.33 23.99
CA ARG A 100 1.32 13.29 24.33
C ARG A 100 0.69 11.97 24.81
N ASN A 101 -0.58 11.95 25.23
CA ASN A 101 -1.24 10.71 25.67
C ASN A 101 -1.79 9.90 24.48
N ALA A 102 -2.19 10.56 23.39
CA ALA A 102 -2.57 9.89 22.15
C ALA A 102 -1.41 9.05 21.57
N TRP A 103 -0.16 9.52 21.75
CA TRP A 103 1.06 8.80 21.38
C TRP A 103 1.16 7.40 22.00
N LYS A 104 0.89 7.28 23.30
CA LYS A 104 1.02 6.01 24.03
C LYS A 104 -0.05 4.99 23.66
N ASN A 105 -1.20 5.45 23.17
CA ASN A 105 -2.35 4.60 22.92
C ASN A 105 -2.52 4.22 21.45
N GLY A 106 -1.74 4.80 20.52
CA GLY A 106 -1.83 4.50 19.09
C GLY A 106 -3.12 5.02 18.43
N MET A 107 -3.72 6.05 19.03
CA MET A 107 -5.01 6.65 18.63
C MET A 107 -4.83 8.01 17.95
N GLN A 108 -3.71 8.18 17.26
CA GLN A 108 -3.35 9.40 16.56
C GLN A 108 -3.85 9.34 15.12
N GLU A 109 -4.15 10.49 14.51
CA GLU A 109 -4.52 10.58 13.08
C GLU A 109 -3.56 9.77 12.20
N ASP A 110 -2.26 9.97 12.42
CA ASP A 110 -1.19 9.28 11.69
C ASP A 110 -1.28 7.75 11.80
N SER A 111 -1.77 7.23 12.94
CA SER A 111 -1.94 5.78 13.15
C SER A 111 -3.08 5.19 12.33
N PHE A 112 -4.11 5.97 12.00
CA PHE A 112 -5.23 5.54 11.14
C PHE A 112 -4.90 5.63 9.65
N LEU A 113 -4.01 6.55 9.27
CA LEU A 113 -3.65 6.82 7.88
C LEU A 113 -2.27 6.24 7.54
N HIS A 114 -1.19 7.00 7.74
CA HIS A 114 0.17 6.60 7.35
C HIS A 114 0.60 5.28 8.02
N GLY A 115 0.28 5.10 9.29
CA GLY A 115 0.60 3.87 10.02
C GLY A 115 -0.08 2.61 9.46
N ILE A 116 -1.26 2.72 8.85
CA ILE A 116 -1.90 1.61 8.15
C ILE A 116 -1.28 1.39 6.77
N ARG A 117 -1.06 2.48 6.03
CA ARG A 117 -0.37 2.45 4.73
C ARG A 117 1.00 1.78 4.83
N ASP A 118 1.78 2.11 5.85
CA ASP A 118 3.12 1.56 6.09
C ASP A 118 3.11 0.06 6.39
N LYS A 119 2.03 -0.45 7.00
CA LYS A 119 1.86 -1.88 7.23
C LYS A 119 1.40 -2.59 5.96
N LEU A 120 0.48 -2.00 5.20
CA LEU A 120 0.03 -2.52 3.90
C LEU A 120 1.18 -2.61 2.90
N ASN A 121 2.11 -1.64 2.92
CA ASN A 121 3.37 -1.69 2.16
C ASN A 121 4.25 -2.91 2.47
N ARG A 122 3.94 -3.70 3.51
CA ARG A 122 4.71 -4.88 3.93
C ARG A 122 3.91 -6.18 3.87
N VAL A 123 2.73 -6.16 3.23
CA VAL A 123 1.90 -7.36 3.07
C VAL A 123 2.44 -8.30 1.98
N GLY A 124 3.25 -7.79 1.05
CA GLY A 124 3.75 -8.56 -0.08
C GLY A 124 2.77 -8.67 -1.25
N ALA A 125 1.75 -7.80 -1.28
CA ALA A 125 0.76 -7.68 -2.33
C ALA A 125 0.47 -6.20 -2.63
N PRO A 126 0.08 -5.85 -3.87
CA PRO A 126 -0.37 -4.50 -4.20
C PRO A 126 -1.71 -4.19 -3.51
N TYR A 127 -1.90 -2.92 -3.16
CA TYR A 127 -3.16 -2.39 -2.63
C TYR A 127 -3.45 -1.03 -3.26
N ASP A 128 -4.73 -0.67 -3.34
CA ASP A 128 -5.14 0.67 -3.73
C ASP A 128 -5.60 1.47 -2.50
N ILE A 129 -5.41 2.78 -2.55
CA ILE A 129 -6.00 3.73 -1.59
C ILE A 129 -7.15 4.42 -2.31
N ILE A 130 -8.37 4.31 -1.77
CA ILE A 130 -9.58 4.83 -2.41
C ILE A 130 -10.41 5.66 -1.43
N SER A 131 -11.16 6.63 -1.94
CA SER A 131 -12.16 7.31 -1.12
C SER A 131 -13.37 6.42 -0.91
N PHE A 132 -14.00 6.50 0.26
CA PHE A 132 -15.33 5.93 0.48
C PHE A 132 -16.32 6.41 -0.61
N ASN A 133 -16.22 7.67 -1.01
CA ASN A 133 -17.11 8.28 -1.99
C ASN A 133 -16.97 7.67 -3.40
N ASP A 134 -15.85 7.01 -3.70
CA ASP A 134 -15.60 6.42 -5.02
C ASP A 134 -16.21 5.00 -5.16
N ILE A 135 -16.57 4.34 -4.05
CA ILE A 135 -17.01 2.93 -4.05
C ILE A 135 -18.13 2.65 -5.07
N ALA A 136 -19.13 3.54 -5.15
CA ALA A 136 -20.27 3.35 -6.05
C ALA A 136 -19.95 3.65 -7.52
N GLU A 137 -18.91 4.43 -7.79
CA GLU A 137 -18.48 4.85 -9.13
C GLU A 137 -17.43 3.90 -9.72
N MET A 138 -16.79 3.07 -8.89
CA MET A 138 -15.79 2.09 -9.31
C MET A 138 -16.46 0.86 -9.95
N PRO A 139 -16.34 0.66 -11.28
CA PRO A 139 -17.02 -0.43 -11.97
C PRO A 139 -16.45 -1.81 -11.62
N ASP A 140 -15.24 -1.88 -11.08
CA ASP A 140 -14.52 -3.11 -10.76
C ASP A 140 -14.17 -3.23 -9.28
N PHE A 141 -14.94 -2.57 -8.40
CA PHE A 141 -14.79 -2.70 -6.94
C PHE A 141 -14.85 -4.16 -6.46
N GLU A 142 -15.57 -5.02 -7.18
CA GLU A 142 -15.70 -6.46 -6.88
C GLU A 142 -14.34 -7.19 -6.83
N ARG A 143 -13.29 -6.67 -7.47
CA ARG A 143 -11.93 -7.25 -7.43
C ARG A 143 -11.32 -7.29 -6.03
N TYR A 144 -11.75 -6.38 -5.14
CA TYR A 144 -11.19 -6.30 -3.79
C TYR A 144 -11.74 -7.43 -2.92
N LYS A 145 -10.84 -8.27 -2.43
CA LYS A 145 -11.11 -9.40 -1.54
C LYS A 145 -10.95 -9.02 -0.06
N LEU A 146 -10.02 -8.10 0.22
CA LEU A 146 -9.80 -7.51 1.53
C LEU A 146 -10.01 -5.99 1.46
N VAL A 147 -10.87 -5.46 2.33
CA VAL A 147 -11.16 -4.01 2.37
C VAL A 147 -10.93 -3.50 3.79
N VAL A 148 -10.06 -2.51 3.95
CA VAL A 148 -9.66 -1.93 5.24
C VAL A 148 -10.23 -0.52 5.34
N PHE A 149 -11.27 -0.34 6.15
CA PHE A 149 -11.83 0.98 6.44
C PHE A 149 -11.07 1.65 7.58
N CYS A 150 -10.38 2.75 7.26
CA CYS A 150 -9.53 3.45 8.22
C CYS A 150 -10.30 4.43 9.10
N THR A 151 -11.29 5.13 8.56
CA THR A 151 -12.05 6.17 9.26
C THR A 151 -13.58 5.98 9.14
N PRO A 152 -14.15 4.77 9.34
CA PRO A 152 -15.57 4.52 9.07
C PRO A 152 -16.53 5.09 10.15
N PHE A 153 -16.21 6.21 10.81
CA PHE A 153 -16.88 6.63 12.04
C PHE A 153 -18.31 7.13 11.81
N GLU A 154 -18.53 7.84 10.71
CA GLU A 154 -19.85 8.34 10.33
C GLU A 154 -20.41 7.54 9.16
N ILE A 155 -21.47 6.76 9.40
CA ILE A 155 -22.16 5.97 8.38
C ILE A 155 -23.64 6.36 8.41
N ASP A 156 -23.99 7.35 7.59
CA ASP A 156 -25.38 7.72 7.33
C ASP A 156 -26.12 6.65 6.51
N GLN A 157 -27.40 6.89 6.25
CA GLN A 157 -28.24 5.97 5.47
C GLN A 157 -27.71 5.76 4.04
N ARG A 158 -27.14 6.80 3.41
CA ARG A 158 -26.60 6.72 2.05
C ARG A 158 -25.35 5.83 2.00
N LYS A 159 -24.42 6.03 2.93
CA LYS A 159 -23.21 5.20 3.09
C LYS A 159 -23.58 3.76 3.43
N LEU A 160 -24.58 3.55 4.28
CA LEU A 160 -25.10 2.23 4.61
C LEU A 160 -25.65 1.51 3.37
N GLU A 161 -26.40 2.20 2.51
CA GLU A 161 -26.90 1.65 1.25
C GLU A 161 -25.75 1.29 0.30
N GLN A 162 -24.72 2.13 0.19
CA GLN A 162 -23.52 1.84 -0.62
C GLN A 162 -22.76 0.63 -0.07
N LEU A 163 -22.55 0.54 1.24
CA LEU A 163 -21.90 -0.60 1.89
C LEU A 163 -22.67 -1.90 1.61
N ASN A 164 -23.98 -1.91 1.83
CA ASN A 164 -24.81 -3.08 1.56
C ASN A 164 -24.77 -3.47 0.09
N LYS A 165 -24.78 -2.48 -0.83
CA LYS A 165 -24.83 -2.69 -2.28
C LYS A 165 -23.51 -3.13 -2.90
N HIS A 166 -22.36 -2.72 -2.37
CA HIS A 166 -21.07 -2.93 -3.03
C HIS A 166 -20.07 -3.69 -2.17
N VAL A 167 -20.15 -3.59 -0.84
CA VAL A 167 -19.06 -3.99 0.07
C VAL A 167 -19.41 -5.22 0.90
N LEU A 168 -20.56 -5.24 1.56
CA LEU A 168 -20.97 -6.24 2.56
C LEU A 168 -21.52 -7.53 1.91
N ARG A 169 -20.71 -8.19 1.08
CA ARG A 169 -21.09 -9.33 0.23
C ARG A 169 -19.86 -10.08 -0.31
N ASP A 170 -20.09 -11.09 -1.16
CA ASP A 170 -19.09 -11.78 -1.99
C ASP A 170 -17.95 -12.46 -1.24
N ASN A 171 -18.23 -12.95 -0.02
CA ASN A 171 -17.27 -13.58 0.88
C ASN A 171 -16.04 -12.69 1.21
N ARG A 172 -16.21 -11.36 1.08
CA ARG A 172 -15.17 -10.37 1.30
C ARG A 172 -14.76 -10.29 2.76
N HIS A 173 -13.49 -10.05 3.02
CA HIS A 173 -13.02 -9.70 4.37
C HIS A 173 -13.01 -8.19 4.54
N ILE A 174 -13.67 -7.70 5.58
CA ILE A 174 -13.79 -6.27 5.85
C ILE A 174 -13.20 -5.98 7.21
N VAL A 175 -12.16 -5.16 7.22
CA VAL A 175 -11.51 -4.67 8.43
C VAL A 175 -12.08 -3.30 8.78
N TRP A 176 -12.64 -3.20 9.99
CA TRP A 176 -13.14 -1.95 10.54
C TRP A 176 -12.21 -1.44 11.62
N LEU A 177 -11.62 -0.26 11.43
CA LEU A 177 -10.81 0.37 12.47
C LEU A 177 -11.68 1.15 13.46
N TYR A 178 -11.47 0.87 14.74
CA TYR A 178 -11.99 1.55 15.92
C TYR A 178 -13.51 1.57 16.06
N ALA A 179 -14.22 2.53 15.46
CA ALA A 179 -15.61 2.83 15.81
C ALA A 179 -16.51 2.97 14.58
N PRO A 180 -16.65 1.93 13.75
CA PRO A 180 -17.44 2.02 12.52
C PRO A 180 -18.92 2.34 12.80
N GLY A 181 -19.44 3.39 12.17
CA GLY A 181 -20.84 3.81 12.27
C GLY A 181 -21.25 4.28 13.66
N ILE A 182 -20.32 4.81 14.46
CA ILE A 182 -20.62 5.38 15.77
C ILE A 182 -21.47 6.67 15.68
N SER A 183 -21.51 7.30 14.50
CA SER A 183 -22.36 8.43 14.14
C SER A 183 -23.17 8.11 12.87
N ASP A 184 -24.42 8.60 12.80
CA ASP A 184 -25.25 8.58 11.58
C ASP A 184 -25.23 9.93 10.83
N GLY A 185 -24.38 10.87 11.27
CA GLY A 185 -24.26 12.24 10.77
C GLY A 185 -25.04 13.28 11.56
N SER A 186 -25.94 12.86 12.45
CA SER A 186 -26.71 13.76 13.32
C SER A 186 -26.72 13.32 14.78
N ASN A 187 -26.59 12.02 15.02
CA ASN A 187 -26.73 11.39 16.31
C ASN A 187 -25.54 10.47 16.59
N TRP A 188 -25.27 10.28 17.88
CA TRP A 188 -24.39 9.23 18.39
C TRP A 188 -25.16 7.90 18.46
N VAL A 189 -24.74 6.88 17.71
CA VAL A 189 -25.48 5.62 17.48
C VAL A 189 -24.58 4.39 17.73
N PRO A 190 -24.18 4.10 18.97
CA PRO A 190 -23.23 3.02 19.29
C PRO A 190 -23.74 1.61 18.96
N GLU A 191 -25.06 1.40 18.92
CA GLU A 191 -25.65 0.14 18.50
C GLU A 191 -25.44 -0.18 17.01
N GLN A 192 -25.15 0.82 16.18
CA GLN A 192 -24.89 0.62 14.75
C GLN A 192 -23.58 -0.13 14.51
N MET A 193 -22.60 0.04 15.40
CA MET A 193 -21.36 -0.73 15.37
C MET A 193 -21.62 -2.23 15.54
N GLN A 194 -22.52 -2.63 16.43
CA GLN A 194 -22.91 -4.04 16.60
C GLN A 194 -23.56 -4.58 15.32
N LYS A 195 -24.38 -3.78 14.64
CA LYS A 195 -25.03 -4.17 13.37
C LYS A 195 -24.00 -4.34 12.25
N LEU A 196 -23.12 -3.36 12.07
CA LEU A 196 -22.07 -3.34 11.05
C LEU A 196 -20.98 -4.37 11.37
N ALA A 197 -20.20 -4.13 12.41
CA ALA A 197 -19.00 -4.88 12.72
C ALA A 197 -19.26 -6.18 13.52
N GLY A 198 -20.44 -6.33 14.14
CA GLY A 198 -20.78 -7.51 14.94
C GLY A 198 -20.32 -7.45 16.39
N VAL A 199 -19.78 -6.30 16.84
CA VAL A 199 -19.31 -6.09 18.22
C VAL A 199 -19.78 -4.74 18.77
N GLU A 200 -19.94 -4.67 20.09
CA GLU A 200 -20.36 -3.46 20.78
C GLU A 200 -19.22 -2.43 20.85
N PHE A 201 -19.57 -1.15 20.92
CA PHE A 201 -18.60 -0.08 21.07
C PHE A 201 -17.78 -0.25 22.36
N GLY A 202 -16.46 -0.13 22.23
CA GLY A 202 -15.51 -0.34 23.33
C GLY A 202 -15.01 -1.77 23.50
N THR A 203 -15.45 -2.73 22.67
CA THR A 203 -14.91 -4.11 22.70
C THR A 203 -13.40 -4.07 22.37
N PRO A 204 -12.51 -4.54 23.27
CA PRO A 204 -11.06 -4.44 23.07
C PRO A 204 -10.53 -5.46 22.05
N GLY A 205 -9.33 -5.18 21.52
CA GLY A 205 -8.58 -6.11 20.67
C GLY A 205 -9.16 -6.31 19.26
N VAL A 206 -8.82 -7.46 18.68
CA VAL A 206 -9.24 -7.87 17.33
C VAL A 206 -10.37 -8.88 17.44
N ASN A 207 -11.52 -8.57 16.84
CA ASN A 207 -12.72 -9.39 16.92
C ASN A 207 -13.16 -9.80 15.52
N ARG A 208 -13.40 -11.10 15.31
CA ARG A 208 -13.80 -11.68 14.02
C ARG A 208 -15.22 -12.19 14.13
N VAL A 209 -16.07 -11.79 13.19
CA VAL A 209 -17.49 -12.17 13.16
C VAL A 209 -17.84 -12.62 11.76
N ASP A 210 -18.30 -13.86 11.65
CA ASP A 210 -18.86 -14.39 10.40
C ASP A 210 -20.23 -13.76 10.15
N LYS A 211 -20.38 -13.11 9.00
CA LYS A 211 -21.62 -12.44 8.57
C LYS A 211 -22.30 -13.19 7.41
N GLU A 212 -22.04 -14.50 7.32
CA GLU A 212 -22.55 -15.47 6.35
C GLU A 212 -22.04 -15.24 4.92
N SER A 213 -22.23 -14.03 4.38
CA SER A 213 -21.86 -13.65 3.02
C SER A 213 -20.57 -12.82 2.93
N TRP A 214 -19.93 -12.53 4.06
CA TRP A 214 -18.67 -11.81 4.19
C TRP A 214 -18.12 -11.98 5.62
N GLN A 215 -16.86 -11.62 5.84
CA GLN A 215 -16.18 -11.72 7.14
C GLN A 215 -15.93 -10.32 7.72
N SER A 216 -16.41 -10.08 8.94
CA SER A 216 -16.16 -8.84 9.67
C SER A 216 -14.97 -8.99 10.60
N VAL A 217 -14.02 -8.06 10.51
CA VAL A 217 -12.86 -7.99 11.41
C VAL A 217 -12.81 -6.60 12.03
N HIS A 218 -13.26 -6.49 13.26
CA HIS A 218 -13.13 -5.25 14.02
C HIS A 218 -11.77 -5.19 14.71
N VAL A 219 -11.10 -4.04 14.62
CA VAL A 219 -9.84 -3.77 15.30
C VAL A 219 -10.03 -2.56 16.21
N ALA A 220 -9.97 -2.77 17.52
CA ALA A 220 -10.24 -1.72 18.51
C ALA A 220 -9.29 -0.54 18.43
N THR A 221 -8.01 -0.75 18.13
CA THR A 221 -7.04 0.34 17.95
C THR A 221 -6.12 0.07 16.76
N PRO A 222 -5.69 1.09 16.00
CA PRO A 222 -4.86 0.90 14.82
C PRO A 222 -3.57 0.09 15.07
N LYS A 223 -3.00 0.17 16.28
CA LYS A 223 -1.82 -0.61 16.68
C LYS A 223 -2.08 -2.13 16.71
N ASP A 224 -3.32 -2.56 16.96
CA ASP A 224 -3.68 -3.98 17.04
C ASP A 224 -3.77 -4.62 15.63
N LEU A 225 -3.93 -3.80 14.58
CA LEU A 225 -3.78 -4.25 13.19
C LEU A 225 -2.28 -4.31 12.86
N THR A 226 -1.67 -5.47 13.08
CA THR A 226 -0.25 -5.73 12.79
C THR A 226 -0.03 -6.11 11.32
N ILE A 227 1.24 -6.12 10.87
CA ILE A 227 1.59 -6.59 9.51
C ILE A 227 1.23 -8.07 9.36
N ASP A 228 1.55 -8.90 10.35
CA ASP A 228 1.25 -10.33 10.32
C ASP A 228 -0.27 -10.59 10.25
N LEU A 229 -1.07 -9.83 11.01
CA LEU A 229 -2.52 -9.92 10.93
C LEU A 229 -3.04 -9.51 9.56
N LEU A 230 -2.52 -8.41 8.97
CA LEU A 230 -2.91 -8.01 7.61
C LEU A 230 -2.55 -9.07 6.58
N LYS A 231 -1.37 -9.69 6.68
CA LYS A 231 -0.96 -10.79 5.79
C LYS A 231 -1.84 -12.02 5.96
N GLU A 232 -2.18 -12.37 7.20
CA GLU A 232 -3.10 -13.46 7.51
C GLU A 232 -4.48 -13.22 6.88
N LEU A 233 -5.03 -12.02 7.04
CA LEU A 233 -6.32 -11.63 6.47
C LEU A 233 -6.30 -11.59 4.94
N ALA A 234 -5.20 -11.11 4.35
CA ALA A 234 -5.00 -11.14 2.90
C ALA A 234 -4.99 -12.58 2.38
N ALA A 235 -4.25 -13.48 3.04
CA ALA A 235 -4.22 -14.90 2.67
C ALA A 235 -5.60 -15.57 2.82
N GLN A 236 -6.31 -15.32 3.93
CA GLN A 236 -7.65 -15.89 4.19
C GLN A 236 -8.71 -15.39 3.21
N SER A 237 -8.62 -14.13 2.77
CA SER A 237 -9.49 -13.56 1.75
C SER A 237 -9.14 -14.02 0.32
N GLY A 238 -8.05 -14.77 0.15
CA GLY A 238 -7.61 -15.27 -1.15
C GLY A 238 -6.93 -14.22 -2.02
N VAL A 239 -6.39 -13.14 -1.43
CA VAL A 239 -5.53 -12.18 -2.14
C VAL A 239 -4.27 -12.89 -2.65
N ASN A 240 -3.87 -12.57 -3.87
CA ASN A 240 -2.59 -13.03 -4.40
C ASN A 240 -1.42 -12.29 -3.73
N ILE A 241 -0.75 -12.98 -2.81
CA ILE A 241 0.50 -12.52 -2.20
C ILE A 241 1.65 -12.88 -3.15
N TYR A 242 2.29 -11.86 -3.73
CA TYR A 242 3.39 -12.02 -4.68
C TYR A 242 4.70 -12.37 -3.98
N CYS A 243 4.93 -11.83 -2.79
CA CYS A 243 6.16 -12.02 -2.04
C CYS A 243 5.86 -12.34 -0.57
N GLU A 244 6.45 -13.40 -0.03
CA GLU A 244 6.26 -13.77 1.38
C GLU A 244 7.04 -12.87 2.34
N GLU A 245 8.02 -12.10 1.85
CA GLU A 245 8.77 -11.16 2.67
C GLU A 245 7.91 -9.93 3.04
N GLN A 246 8.26 -9.26 4.13
CA GLN A 246 7.60 -8.03 4.56
C GLN A 246 8.14 -6.82 3.80
N THR A 247 7.86 -6.77 2.50
CA THR A 247 8.46 -5.78 1.60
C THR A 247 7.44 -5.13 0.65
N PRO A 248 7.71 -3.90 0.15
CA PRO A 248 6.87 -3.26 -0.84
C PRO A 248 6.75 -4.05 -2.15
N VAL A 249 5.51 -4.25 -2.57
CA VAL A 249 5.13 -4.84 -3.85
C VAL A 249 4.14 -3.92 -4.52
N TYR A 250 4.42 -3.57 -5.78
CA TYR A 250 3.53 -2.80 -6.64
C TYR A 250 3.28 -3.60 -7.90
N ALA A 251 2.05 -3.62 -8.41
CA ALA A 251 1.76 -4.30 -9.66
C ALA A 251 0.56 -3.71 -10.38
N ASN A 252 0.59 -3.78 -11.70
CA ASN A 252 -0.55 -3.58 -12.57
C ASN A 252 -0.66 -4.79 -13.53
N THR A 253 -1.47 -4.69 -14.57
CA THR A 253 -1.70 -5.78 -15.54
C THR A 253 -0.44 -6.31 -16.22
N ARG A 254 0.60 -5.48 -16.34
CA ARG A 254 1.84 -5.77 -17.07
C ARG A 254 3.09 -5.74 -16.21
N LEU A 255 3.21 -4.75 -15.32
CA LEU A 255 4.41 -4.47 -14.55
C LEU A 255 4.28 -4.96 -13.10
N LEU A 256 5.36 -5.50 -12.56
CA LEU A 256 5.50 -5.89 -11.16
C LEU A 256 6.81 -5.31 -10.62
N ALA A 257 6.75 -4.56 -9.53
CA ALA A 257 7.94 -4.07 -8.84
C ALA A 257 8.00 -4.61 -7.43
N VAL A 258 9.19 -5.05 -7.03
CA VAL A 258 9.46 -5.58 -5.70
C VAL A 258 10.73 -4.89 -5.18
N HIS A 259 10.63 -4.32 -4.00
CA HIS A 259 11.78 -3.82 -3.26
C HIS A 259 12.28 -4.92 -2.31
N SER A 260 13.55 -4.92 -1.95
CA SER A 260 14.08 -5.69 -0.83
C SER A 260 15.18 -4.88 -0.14
N ALA A 261 15.04 -4.70 1.17
CA ALA A 261 16.07 -4.06 1.98
C ALA A 261 17.27 -5.01 2.21
N GLU A 262 16.99 -6.29 2.38
CA GLU A 262 17.98 -7.33 2.70
C GLU A 262 18.57 -7.99 1.45
N GLY A 263 17.90 -7.88 0.30
CA GLY A 263 18.29 -8.54 -0.95
C GLY A 263 18.24 -10.07 -0.87
N GLY A 264 19.04 -10.73 -1.70
CA GLY A 264 19.15 -12.18 -1.77
C GLY A 264 18.10 -12.86 -2.65
N LYS A 265 18.05 -14.19 -2.58
CA LYS A 265 17.16 -14.99 -3.42
C LYS A 265 15.73 -14.96 -2.88
N ILE A 266 14.84 -14.29 -3.60
CA ILE A 266 13.43 -14.13 -3.24
C ILE A 266 12.56 -14.86 -4.26
N ARG A 267 11.55 -15.57 -3.74
CA ARG A 267 10.53 -16.22 -4.56
C ARG A 267 9.37 -15.27 -4.83
N ILE A 268 9.08 -15.07 -6.12
CA ILE A 268 7.94 -14.27 -6.60
C ILE A 268 6.85 -15.20 -7.12
N LYS A 269 5.63 -15.05 -6.59
CA LYS A 269 4.42 -15.76 -7.02
C LYS A 269 3.63 -14.89 -7.99
N LEU A 270 3.10 -15.50 -9.05
CA LEU A 270 2.30 -14.79 -10.05
C LEU A 270 0.84 -15.29 -10.02
N PRO A 271 -0.15 -14.39 -10.20
CA PRO A 271 -1.57 -14.76 -10.16
C PRO A 271 -2.03 -15.53 -11.42
N ARG A 272 -1.19 -15.56 -12.46
CA ARG A 272 -1.44 -16.24 -13.72
C ARG A 272 -0.16 -16.91 -14.22
N PRO A 273 -0.28 -18.00 -15.00
CA PRO A 273 0.87 -18.57 -15.69
C PRO A 273 1.51 -17.54 -16.63
N VAL A 274 2.80 -17.30 -16.42
CA VAL A 274 3.67 -16.52 -17.31
C VAL A 274 4.82 -17.45 -17.69
N LYS A 275 5.30 -17.41 -18.94
CA LYS A 275 6.42 -18.27 -19.36
C LYS A 275 7.77 -17.63 -19.08
N THR A 276 7.86 -16.34 -19.36
CA THR A 276 9.07 -15.55 -19.25
C THR A 276 8.72 -14.16 -18.73
N VAL A 277 9.56 -13.61 -17.87
CA VAL A 277 9.50 -12.22 -17.42
C VAL A 277 10.84 -11.54 -17.71
N LEU A 278 10.80 -10.24 -17.99
CA LEU A 278 12.01 -9.43 -18.17
C LEU A 278 12.23 -8.59 -16.92
N GLU A 279 13.37 -8.74 -16.25
CA GLU A 279 13.81 -7.76 -15.26
C GLU A 279 14.37 -6.55 -16.01
N VAL A 280 13.67 -5.43 -15.89
CA VAL A 280 13.78 -4.28 -16.79
C VAL A 280 15.09 -3.52 -16.62
N PHE A 281 15.63 -3.44 -15.39
CA PHE A 281 16.87 -2.71 -15.14
C PHE A 281 18.13 -3.45 -15.63
N SER A 282 18.19 -4.75 -15.39
CA SER A 282 19.31 -5.63 -15.79
C SER A 282 19.16 -6.19 -17.20
N LYS A 283 17.97 -6.07 -17.80
CA LYS A 283 17.58 -6.67 -19.08
C LYS A 283 17.68 -8.21 -19.05
N THR A 284 17.53 -8.81 -17.87
CA THR A 284 17.61 -10.26 -17.67
C THR A 284 16.26 -10.91 -17.97
N VAL A 285 16.24 -11.87 -18.88
CA VAL A 285 15.06 -12.71 -19.13
C VAL A 285 15.07 -13.90 -18.17
N ILE A 286 13.98 -14.07 -17.43
CA ILE A 286 13.80 -15.09 -16.40
C ILE A 286 12.71 -16.05 -16.88
N THR A 287 12.97 -17.35 -16.83
CA THR A 287 11.96 -18.37 -17.11
C THR A 287 11.16 -18.66 -15.85
N CYS A 288 9.84 -18.71 -15.98
CA CYS A 288 8.94 -18.99 -14.88
C CYS A 288 8.51 -20.47 -14.89
N ASP A 289 8.26 -21.00 -13.69
CA ASP A 289 7.50 -22.23 -13.53
C ASP A 289 5.99 -21.94 -13.43
N ALA A 290 5.18 -22.96 -13.15
CA ALA A 290 3.72 -22.86 -13.09
C ALA A 290 3.18 -21.85 -12.05
N SER A 291 4.01 -21.46 -11.08
CA SER A 291 3.60 -20.64 -9.92
C SER A 291 4.32 -19.28 -9.84
N GLY A 292 5.35 -19.03 -10.67
CA GLY A 292 6.15 -17.82 -10.63
C GLY A 292 7.62 -18.07 -10.92
N PHE A 293 8.52 -17.33 -10.25
CA PHE A 293 9.97 -17.40 -10.47
C PHE A 293 10.78 -17.03 -9.22
N GLU A 294 12.06 -17.37 -9.21
CA GLU A 294 13.02 -16.88 -8.22
C GLU A 294 13.93 -15.83 -8.85
N TYR A 295 14.34 -14.83 -8.07
CA TYR A 295 15.28 -13.81 -8.49
C TYR A 295 16.24 -13.44 -7.36
N ASP A 296 17.49 -13.09 -7.71
CA ASP A 296 18.52 -12.67 -6.77
C ASP A 296 18.54 -11.14 -6.70
N PHE A 297 18.03 -10.59 -5.60
CA PHE A 297 17.87 -9.15 -5.40
C PHE A 297 19.16 -8.54 -4.83
N PRO A 298 19.58 -7.35 -5.31
CA PRO A 298 20.61 -6.56 -4.67
C PRO A 298 20.24 -6.17 -3.22
N THR A 299 21.23 -5.85 -2.40
CA THR A 299 21.06 -5.42 -1.01
C THR A 299 21.52 -3.97 -0.80
N PRO A 300 20.60 -3.02 -0.53
CA PRO A 300 19.18 -3.09 -0.85
C PRO A 300 18.97 -3.04 -2.38
N GLY A 301 17.78 -3.39 -2.85
CA GLY A 301 17.50 -3.46 -4.28
C GLY A 301 16.03 -3.26 -4.61
N THR A 302 15.76 -2.66 -5.76
CA THR A 302 14.41 -2.64 -6.35
C THR A 302 14.50 -3.16 -7.77
N CYS A 303 13.66 -4.15 -8.07
CA CYS A 303 13.55 -4.74 -9.40
C CYS A 303 12.17 -4.45 -9.98
N LEU A 304 12.13 -4.22 -11.28
CA LEU A 304 10.92 -4.03 -12.06
C LEU A 304 10.85 -5.14 -13.09
N PHE A 305 9.74 -5.85 -13.14
CA PHE A 305 9.51 -6.98 -14.03
C PHE A 305 8.42 -6.63 -15.04
N ASP A 306 8.70 -6.82 -16.32
CA ASP A 306 7.68 -6.84 -17.37
C ASP A 306 7.18 -8.28 -17.55
N LEU A 307 5.90 -8.49 -17.24
CA LEU A 307 5.21 -9.78 -17.30
C LEU A 307 4.69 -10.13 -18.70
N GLU A 308 4.87 -9.23 -19.68
CA GLU A 308 4.43 -9.41 -21.06
C GLU A 308 5.54 -9.25 -22.10
N ALA A 309 6.80 -9.12 -21.66
CA ALA A 309 7.95 -9.07 -22.56
C ALA A 309 8.01 -10.33 -23.43
N LYS A 310 8.06 -10.13 -24.76
CA LYS A 310 8.13 -11.18 -25.77
C LYS A 310 9.56 -11.64 -26.03
#